data_AF-A0AAU7PK32-F1
#
_entry.id   AF-A0AAU7PK32-F1
#
_cell.length_a   1.000
_cell.length_b   1.000
_cell.length_c   1.000
_cell.angle_alpha   90.00
_cell.angle_beta   90.00
_cell.angle_gamma   90.00
#
_symmetry.space_group_name_H-M   'P 1'
#
loop_
_entity.id
_entity.type
_entity.pdbx_description
1 polymer ?
#
loop_
_entity_poly.entity_id
_entity_poly.type
_entity_poly.pdbx_seq_one_letter_code
_entity_poly.pdbx_strand_id
1 'polypeptide(L)'
;MLTGRGNYKAFSDAMQNEEIYNQGIFYVAENYAWEATGWWWKSNGMNKYIDNGATIADVSKRVNGGTNGLVERIAVYDAVISELNR
;
A
#
# COMPACT_ATOMS: atom_id res chain seq x y z
N MET A 1 3.86 2.46 -3.09
CA MET A 1 4.16 3.90 -3.18
C MET A 1 2.84 4.65 -3.11
N LEU A 2 2.71 5.61 -2.18
CA LEU A 2 1.50 6.42 -2.07
C LEU A 2 1.37 7.31 -3.32
N THR A 3 0.24 7.26 -4.02
CA THR A 3 0.04 8.06 -5.23
C THR A 3 -1.28 8.82 -5.16
N GLY A 4 -1.35 9.96 -5.85
CA GLY A 4 -2.54 10.80 -5.90
C GLY A 4 -2.57 11.88 -4.81
N ARG A 5 -2.86 13.13 -5.22
CA ARG A 5 -2.88 14.31 -4.33
C ARG A 5 -3.78 14.14 -3.10
N GLY A 6 -4.94 13.52 -3.25
CA GLY A 6 -5.86 13.27 -2.13
C GLY A 6 -5.25 12.37 -1.05
N ASN A 7 -4.47 11.36 -1.44
CA ASN A 7 -3.79 10.47 -0.50
C ASN A 7 -2.66 11.19 0.25
N TYR A 8 -1.89 12.05 -0.44
CA TYR A 8 -0.87 12.87 0.23
C TYR A 8 -1.48 13.84 1.24
N LYS A 9 -2.62 14.46 0.91
CA LYS A 9 -3.30 15.36 1.85
C LYS A 9 -3.82 14.61 3.07
N ALA A 10 -4.53 13.51 2.88
CA ALA A 10 -5.04 12.70 3.98
C ALA A 10 -3.92 12.10 4.86
N PHE A 11 -2.80 11.71 4.27
CA PHE A 11 -1.64 11.23 5.02
C PHE A 11 -0.93 12.38 5.77
N SER A 12 -0.80 13.55 5.14
CA SER A 12 -0.27 14.77 5.77
C SER A 12 -1.08 15.16 7.01
N ASP A 13 -2.42 15.12 6.91
CA ASP A 13 -3.32 15.41 8.02
C ASP A 13 -3.18 14.36 9.14
N ALA A 14 -3.06 13.09 8.80
CA ALA A 14 -2.90 12.00 9.77
C ALA A 14 -1.56 12.05 10.52
N MET A 15 -0.49 12.51 9.86
CA MET A 15 0.85 12.66 10.46
C MET A 15 1.08 14.05 11.05
N GLN A 16 0.10 14.97 10.90
CA GLN A 16 0.19 16.38 11.29
C GLN A 16 1.46 17.07 10.74
N ASN A 17 1.84 16.73 9.50
CA ASN A 17 3.02 17.26 8.83
C ASN A 17 2.66 17.72 7.41
N GLU A 18 2.62 19.04 7.21
CA GLU A 18 2.25 19.66 5.93
C GLU A 18 3.29 19.43 4.82
N GLU A 19 4.55 19.16 5.17
CA GLU A 19 5.63 18.89 4.21
C GLU A 19 5.36 17.65 3.36
N ILE A 20 4.61 16.68 3.90
CA ILE A 20 4.14 15.50 3.17
C ILE A 20 3.32 15.90 1.94
N TYR A 21 2.47 16.91 2.07
CA TYR A 21 1.66 17.40 0.96
C TYR A 21 2.44 18.37 0.07
N ASN A 22 3.26 19.25 0.66
CA ASN A 22 3.99 20.30 -0.05
C ASN A 22 5.15 19.74 -0.90
N GLN A 23 5.94 18.83 -0.34
CA GLN A 23 7.10 18.23 -1.00
C GLN A 23 6.75 16.91 -1.72
N GLY A 24 5.64 16.28 -1.33
CA GLY A 24 5.07 15.14 -2.04
C GLY A 24 5.96 13.90 -2.03
N ILE A 25 6.12 13.30 -3.21
CA ILE A 25 6.58 11.91 -3.36
C ILE A 25 8.00 11.66 -2.85
N PHE A 26 8.94 12.58 -3.09
CA PHE A 26 10.34 12.40 -2.70
C PHE A 26 10.51 12.49 -1.19
N TYR A 27 9.87 13.48 -0.56
CA TYR A 27 9.91 13.64 0.88
C TYR A 27 9.29 12.45 1.62
N VAL A 28 8.16 11.93 1.13
CA VAL A 28 7.52 10.74 1.69
C VAL A 28 8.40 9.50 1.49
N ALA A 29 9.03 9.34 0.33
CA ALA A 29 9.91 8.21 0.07
C ALA A 29 11.18 8.21 0.96
N GLU A 30 11.67 9.38 1.35
CA GLU A 30 12.87 9.51 2.19
C GLU A 30 12.56 9.43 3.69
N ASN A 31 11.45 10.05 4.14
CA ASN A 31 11.17 10.25 5.57
C ASN A 31 10.04 9.35 6.11
N TYR A 32 9.16 8.82 5.25
CA TYR A 32 7.92 8.17 5.66
C TYR A 32 7.56 6.96 4.79
N ALA A 33 8.54 6.26 4.20
CA ALA A 33 8.28 5.20 3.23
C ALA A 33 7.43 4.06 3.81
N TRP A 34 7.75 3.63 5.02
CA TRP A 34 7.06 2.55 5.73
C TRP A 34 5.74 3.02 6.31
N GLU A 35 5.74 4.20 6.93
CA GLU A 35 4.59 4.84 7.57
C GLU A 35 3.49 5.14 6.56
N ALA A 36 3.85 5.69 5.39
CA ALA A 36 2.89 5.97 4.33
C ALA A 36 2.24 4.68 3.80
N THR A 37 3.03 3.62 3.65
CA THR A 37 2.54 2.32 3.18
C THR A 37 1.61 1.68 4.22
N GLY A 38 2.02 1.63 5.48
CA GLY A 38 1.21 1.08 6.57
C GLY A 38 -0.06 1.88 6.83
N TRP A 39 0.02 3.22 6.79
CA TRP A 39 -1.13 4.09 6.92
C TRP A 39 -2.13 3.86 5.79
N TRP A 40 -1.68 3.80 4.54
CA TRP A 40 -2.59 3.57 3.41
C TRP A 40 -3.26 2.20 3.53
N TRP A 41 -2.50 1.17 3.90
CA TRP A 41 -3.01 -0.19 4.09
C TRP A 41 -4.11 -0.25 5.16
N LYS A 42 -3.86 0.39 6.31
CA LYS A 42 -4.83 0.46 7.42
C LYS A 42 -6.06 1.27 7.03
N SER A 43 -5.86 2.46 6.45
CA SER A 43 -6.95 3.38 6.08
C SER A 43 -7.87 2.81 5.00
N ASN A 44 -7.36 1.93 4.14
CA ASN A 44 -8.17 1.25 3.11
C ASN A 44 -8.81 -0.06 3.60
N GLY A 45 -8.62 -0.42 4.86
CA GLY A 45 -9.24 -1.60 5.48
C GLY A 45 -8.73 -2.92 4.91
N MET A 46 -7.48 -2.96 4.45
CA MET A 46 -6.95 -4.10 3.69
C MET A 46 -6.91 -5.40 4.50
N ASN A 47 -6.62 -5.35 5.81
CA ASN A 47 -6.66 -6.54 6.66
C ASN A 47 -8.06 -7.18 6.64
N LYS A 48 -9.09 -6.41 6.99
CA LYS A 48 -10.48 -6.89 6.97
C LYS A 48 -10.89 -7.38 5.57
N TYR A 49 -10.40 -6.74 4.51
CA TYR A 49 -10.68 -7.16 3.15
C TYR A 49 -10.11 -8.56 2.86
N ILE A 50 -8.87 -8.80 3.28
CA ILE A 50 -8.17 -10.09 3.14
C ILE A 50 -8.81 -11.15 4.03
N ASP A 51 -9.09 -10.83 5.30
CA ASP A 51 -9.73 -11.75 6.25
C ASP A 51 -11.11 -12.23 5.76
N ASN A 52 -11.79 -11.41 4.95
CA ASN A 52 -13.06 -11.76 4.32
C ASN A 52 -12.92 -12.63 3.05
N GLY A 53 -11.71 -13.11 2.74
CA GLY A 53 -11.44 -14.01 1.61
C GLY A 53 -11.05 -13.33 0.31
N ALA A 54 -10.56 -12.08 0.34
CA ALA A 54 -10.07 -11.43 -0.87
C ALA A 54 -8.86 -12.17 -1.47
N THR A 55 -8.88 -12.37 -2.79
CA THR A 55 -7.77 -13.01 -3.51
C THR A 55 -6.64 -12.03 -3.82
N ILE A 56 -5.48 -12.54 -4.24
CA ILE A 56 -4.36 -11.70 -4.71
C ILE A 56 -4.78 -10.79 -5.87
N ALA A 57 -5.66 -11.28 -6.76
CA ALA A 57 -6.19 -10.49 -7.86
C ALA A 57 -7.07 -9.33 -7.36
N ASP A 58 -7.89 -9.57 -6.34
CA ASP A 58 -8.74 -8.56 -5.72
C ASP A 58 -7.92 -7.48 -5.01
N VAL A 59 -6.89 -7.90 -4.26
CA VAL A 59 -5.92 -7.01 -3.64
C VAL A 59 -5.19 -6.18 -4.71
N SER A 60 -4.72 -6.80 -5.80
CA SER A 60 -4.05 -6.10 -6.89
C SER A 60 -4.94 -5.02 -7.50
N LYS A 61 -6.21 -5.34 -7.77
CA LYS A 61 -7.19 -4.40 -8.31
C LYS A 61 -7.44 -3.24 -7.35
N ARG A 62 -7.56 -3.51 -6.05
CA ARG A 62 -7.82 -2.46 -5.06
C ARG A 62 -6.62 -1.53 -4.85
N VAL A 63 -5.40 -2.08 -4.88
CA VAL A 63 -4.17 -1.29 -4.68
C VAL A 63 -3.79 -0.48 -5.92
N ASN A 64 -3.89 -1.06 -7.12
CA ASN A 64 -3.36 -0.45 -8.34
C ASN A 64 -4.44 -0.08 -9.37
N GLY A 65 -5.71 -0.35 -9.10
CA GLY A 65 -6.80 -0.14 -10.06
C GLY A 65 -6.87 -1.21 -11.16
N GLY A 66 -6.07 -2.28 -11.10
CA GLY A 66 -6.05 -3.33 -12.12
C GLY A 66 -5.18 -4.54 -11.77
N THR A 67 -5.01 -5.42 -12.75
CA THR A 67 -4.23 -6.67 -12.64
C THR A 67 -2.86 -6.59 -13.31
N ASN A 68 -2.35 -5.36 -13.54
CA ASN A 68 -1.03 -5.16 -14.11
C ASN A 68 0.03 -5.68 -13.13
N GLY A 69 0.85 -6.62 -13.59
CA GLY A 69 1.87 -7.28 -12.78
C GLY A 69 1.34 -8.37 -11.84
N LEU A 70 0.12 -8.91 -12.09
CA LEU A 70 -0.49 -9.91 -11.20
C LEU A 70 0.34 -11.21 -11.13
N VAL A 71 0.96 -11.63 -12.24
CA VAL A 71 1.78 -12.85 -12.29
C VAL A 71 2.98 -12.72 -11.36
N GLU A 72 3.67 -11.59 -11.42
CA GLU A 72 4.81 -11.30 -10.55
C GLU A 72 4.39 -11.23 -9.08
N ARG A 73 3.22 -10.66 -8.78
CA ARG A 73 2.68 -10.60 -7.42
C ARG A 73 2.36 -11.98 -6.85
N ILE A 74 1.81 -12.88 -7.67
CA ILE A 74 1.54 -14.27 -7.28
C ILE A 74 2.87 -15.00 -7.03
N ALA A 75 3.84 -14.87 -7.92
CA ALA A 75 5.15 -15.50 -7.77
C ALA A 75 5.87 -15.08 -6.48
N VAL A 76 5.83 -13.78 -6.14
CA VAL A 76 6.39 -13.27 -4.88
C VAL A 76 5.64 -13.81 -3.67
N TYR A 77 4.30 -13.86 -3.73
CA TYR A 77 3.49 -14.43 -2.66
C TYR A 77 3.84 -15.90 -2.40
N ASP A 78 3.89 -16.72 -3.44
CA ASP A 78 4.19 -18.15 -3.33
C ASP A 78 5.59 -18.39 -2.76
N ALA A 79 6.58 -17.59 -3.18
CA ALA A 79 7.93 -17.65 -2.63
C ALA A 79 7.96 -17.33 -1.13
N VAL A 80 7.26 -16.27 -0.71
CA VAL A 80 7.20 -15.87 0.71
C VAL A 80 6.47 -16.92 1.54
N ILE A 81 5.36 -17.48 1.06
CA ILE A 81 4.61 -18.53 1.76
C ILE A 81 5.45 -19.81 1.89
N SER A 82 6.24 -20.16 0.88
CA SER A 82 7.15 -21.31 0.95
C SER A 82 8.22 -21.14 2.04
N GLU A 83 8.75 -19.92 2.24
CA GLU A 83 9.73 -19.63 3.29
C GLU A 83 9.09 -19.59 4.68
N LEU A 84 7.85 -19.10 4.80
CA LEU A 84 7.13 -19.03 6.09
C LEU A 84 6.66 -20.39 6.61
N ASN A 85 6.46 -21.36 5.71
CA ASN A 85 6.04 -22.73 6.06
C ASN A 85 7.21 -23.70 6.26
N ARG A 86 8.45 -23.20 6.24
CA ARG A 86 9.67 -23.97 6.49
C ARG A 86 10.00 -24.03 7.98
#